data_AF-A0A9E1RS95-F1
#
_entry.id   AF-A0A9E1RS95-F1
#
_cell.length_a   1.000
_cell.length_b   1.000
_cell.length_c   1.000
_cell.angle_alpha   90.00
_cell.angle_beta   90.00
_cell.angle_gamma   90.00
#
_symmetry.space_group_name_H-M   'P 1'
#
loop_
_entity.id
_entity.type
_entity.pdbx_description
1 polymer ?
#
loop_
_entity_poly.entity_id
_entity_poly.type
_entity_poly.pdbx_seq_one_letter_code
_entity_poly.pdbx_strand_id
1 'polypeptide(L)' 'HEELIAHHLSVDEIAAHIGADSLGYLSVPVMMEALGRQDGYCNACFTGDYPIPVQLQLPTTSKKRFDGVLA' A
#
# COMPACT_ATOMS: atom_id res chain seq x y z
N HIS A 1 7.61 -0.01 6.55
CA HIS A 1 7.22 1.06 5.62
C HIS A 1 8.40 1.54 4.79
N GLU A 2 9.64 1.34 5.26
CA GLU A 2 10.90 1.70 4.56
C GLU A 2 10.99 1.21 3.11
N GLU A 3 10.37 0.07 2.79
CA GLU A 3 10.38 -0.51 1.45
C GLU A 3 9.33 0.09 0.49
N LEU A 4 8.50 1.06 0.92
CA LEU A 4 7.40 1.61 0.13
C LEU A 4 7.73 3.02 -0.38
N ILE A 5 8.02 3.16 -1.67
CA ILE A 5 8.42 4.45 -2.28
C ILE A 5 7.38 5.57 -2.08
N ALA A 6 6.09 5.24 -2.25
CA ALA A 6 4.97 6.18 -2.11
C ALA A 6 4.66 6.56 -0.65
N HIS A 7 5.30 5.92 0.34
CA HIS A 7 5.21 6.34 1.73
C HIS A 7 6.18 7.49 2.05
N HIS A 8 7.24 7.64 1.26
CA HIS A 8 8.34 8.57 1.53
C HIS A 8 8.43 9.71 0.53
N LEU A 9 7.99 9.47 -0.70
CA LEU A 9 8.13 10.41 -1.81
C LEU A 9 6.75 10.87 -2.31
N SER A 10 6.68 12.14 -2.69
CA SER A 10 5.58 12.70 -3.47
C SER A 10 5.57 12.18 -4.91
N VAL A 11 4.49 12.44 -5.65
CA VAL A 11 4.36 11.99 -7.05
C VAL A 11 5.47 12.56 -7.94
N ASP A 12 5.81 13.83 -7.78
CA ASP A 12 6.87 14.49 -8.57
C ASP A 12 8.26 13.92 -8.24
N GLU A 13 8.52 13.63 -6.96
CA GLU A 13 9.77 13.00 -6.53
C GLU A 13 9.89 11.57 -7.06
N ILE A 14 8.79 10.81 -7.10
CA ILE A 14 8.77 9.45 -7.68
C ILE A 14 9.03 9.53 -9.19
N ALA A 15 8.39 10.46 -9.90
CA ALA A 15 8.61 10.67 -11.33
C ALA A 15 10.10 10.94 -11.63
N ALA A 16 10.71 11.85 -10.85
CA ALA A 16 12.14 12.14 -10.94
C ALA A 16 13.01 10.91 -10.59
N HIS A 17 12.64 10.16 -9.55
CA HIS A 17 13.38 8.97 -9.11
C HIS A 17 13.44 7.87 -10.16
N ILE A 18 12.35 7.66 -10.92
CA ILE A 18 12.28 6.63 -11.98
C ILE A 18 12.70 7.15 -13.36
N GLY A 19 13.01 8.44 -13.50
CA GLY A 19 13.40 9.06 -14.76
C GLY A 19 12.24 9.27 -15.76
N ALA A 20 11.02 9.47 -15.26
CA ALA A 20 9.85 9.73 -16.09
C ALA A 20 9.61 11.24 -16.26
N ASP A 21 9.13 11.67 -17.43
CA ASP A 21 8.73 13.06 -17.68
C ASP A 21 7.47 13.46 -16.89
N SER A 22 6.61 12.49 -16.57
CA SER A 22 5.41 12.69 -15.76
C SER A 22 4.95 11.38 -15.11
N LEU A 23 4.19 11.48 -14.02
CA LEU A 23 3.59 10.35 -13.32
C LEU A 23 2.17 10.74 -12.86
N GLY A 24 1.23 9.81 -13.00
CA GLY A 24 -0.13 9.95 -12.48
C GLY A 24 -0.60 8.64 -11.85
N TYR A 25 -1.27 8.74 -10.71
CA TYR A 25 -1.92 7.61 -10.05
C TYR A 25 -3.41 7.57 -10.40
N LEU A 26 -3.95 6.35 -10.53
CA LEU A 26 -5.39 6.16 -10.57
C LEU A 26 -5.99 6.50 -9.20
N SER A 27 -7.06 7.30 -9.17
CA SER A 27 -7.72 7.63 -7.91
C SER A 27 -8.40 6.40 -7.30
N VAL A 28 -8.30 6.25 -5.98
CA VAL A 28 -8.95 5.15 -5.24
C VAL A 28 -10.46 5.09 -5.50
N PRO A 29 -11.23 6.20 -5.49
CA PRO A 29 -12.67 6.14 -5.75
C PRO A 29 -13.01 5.60 -7.13
N VAL A 30 -12.33 6.06 -8.18
CA VAL A 30 -12.58 5.60 -9.57
C VAL A 30 -12.11 4.17 -9.76
N MET A 31 -11.01 3.76 -9.12
CA MET A 31 -10.59 2.35 -9.09
C MET A 31 -11.69 1.46 -8.50
N MET A 32 -12.32 1.87 -7.39
CA MET A 32 -13.40 1.11 -6.76
C MET A 32 -14.66 1.06 -7.63
N GLU A 33 -15.00 2.17 -8.30
CA GLU A 33 -16.12 2.22 -9.26
C GLU A 33 -15.90 1.24 -10.42
N ALA A 34 -14.71 1.21 -11.00
CA ALA A 34 -14.36 0.33 -12.11
C ALA A 34 -14.47 -1.17 -11.78
N LEU A 35 -14.33 -1.55 -10.51
CA LEU A 35 -14.45 -2.93 -10.05
C LEU A 35 -15.92 -3.41 -9.93
N GLY A 36 -16.89 -2.49 -9.92
CA GLY A 36 -18.32 -2.83 -10.10
C GLY A 36 -18.99 -3.61 -8.97
N ARG A 37 -18.42 -3.65 -7.76
CA ARG A 37 -19.00 -4.33 -6.59
C ARG A 37 -19.43 -3.36 -5.50
N GLN A 38 -20.58 -3.64 -4.87
CA GLN A 38 -21.19 -2.78 -3.84
C GLN A 38 -20.72 -3.11 -2.42
N ASP A 39 -20.27 -4.34 -2.20
CA ASP A 39 -19.71 -4.87 -0.96
C ASP A 39 -18.24 -4.46 -0.75
N GLY A 40 -17.65 -3.78 -1.73
CA GLY A 40 -16.30 -3.24 -1.67
C GLY A 40 -15.20 -4.30 -1.75
N TYR A 41 -13.98 -3.81 -1.93
CA TYR A 41 -12.76 -4.60 -1.82
C TYR A 41 -11.89 -3.94 -0.74
N CYS A 42 -11.08 -4.74 -0.05
CA CYS A 42 -10.07 -4.18 0.84
C CYS A 42 -9.14 -3.24 0.05
N ASN A 43 -9.05 -1.99 0.48
CA ASN A 43 -8.21 -0.95 -0.12
C ASN A 43 -7.23 -0.32 0.89
N ALA A 44 -6.99 -1.02 2.01
CA ALA A 44 -6.17 -0.54 3.13
C ALA A 44 -4.72 -0.18 2.74
N CYS A 45 -4.17 -0.78 1.68
CA CYS A 45 -2.85 -0.40 1.16
C CYS A 45 -2.79 1.05 0.65
N PHE A 46 -3.94 1.63 0.29
CA PHE A 46 -4.05 3.01 -0.20
C PHE A 46 -4.61 3.96 0.87
N THR A 47 -5.52 3.50 1.72
CA THR A 47 -6.23 4.34 2.72
C THR A 47 -5.68 4.22 4.14
N GLY A 48 -5.05 3.09 4.47
CA GLY A 48 -4.73 2.71 5.85
C GLY A 48 -5.91 2.10 6.63
N ASP A 49 -7.11 2.07 6.05
CA ASP A 49 -8.33 1.60 6.72
C ASP A 49 -8.50 0.09 6.53
N TYR A 50 -8.00 -0.69 7.48
CA TYR A 50 -8.13 -2.14 7.48
C TYR A 50 -9.54 -2.56 7.91
N PRO A 51 -10.26 -3.41 7.13
CA PRO A 51 -11.61 -3.88 7.47
C PRO A 51 -11.62 -4.89 8.63
N ILE A 52 -10.44 -5.31 9.08
CA ILE A 52 -10.25 -6.17 10.23
C ILE A 52 -9.46 -5.43 11.31
N PRO A 53 -9.78 -5.62 12.59
CA PRO A 53 -9.01 -5.03 13.67
C PRO A 53 -7.60 -5.61 13.68
N VAL A 54 -6.61 -4.75 13.50
CA VAL A 54 -5.21 -5.12 13.70
C VAL A 54 -4.99 -5.33 15.19
N GLN A 55 -4.54 -6.52 15.59
CA GLN A 55 -4.18 -6.80 16.97
C GLN A 55 -2.88 -6.09 17.32
N LEU A 56 -2.97 -4.81 17.70
CA LEU A 56 -1.83 -3.95 18.08
C LEU A 56 -1.04 -4.48 19.30
N GLN A 57 -1.57 -5.49 20.00
CA GLN A 57 -0.93 -6.15 21.15
C GLN A 57 -0.16 -7.42 20.79
N LEU A 58 -0.14 -7.82 19.52
CA LEU A 58 0.85 -8.81 19.10
C LEU A 58 2.23 -8.12 19.20
N PRO A 59 3.24 -8.77 19.82
CA PRO A 59 4.60 -8.24 19.73
C PRO A 59 4.89 -8.02 18.25
N THR A 60 5.47 -6.86 17.90
CA THR A 60 5.99 -6.54 16.57
C THR A 60 7.03 -7.60 16.21
N THR A 61 6.53 -8.77 15.81
CA THR A 61 7.31 -9.86 15.28
C THR A 61 7.68 -9.37 13.91
N SER A 62 8.84 -8.73 13.88
CA SER A 62 9.52 -8.26 12.69
C SER A 62 9.30 -9.27 11.55
N LYS A 63 9.14 -8.78 10.32
CA LYS A 63 9.07 -9.56 9.06
C LYS A 63 10.10 -10.71 9.02
N LYS A 64 11.22 -10.54 9.74
CA LYS A 64 12.23 -11.53 10.14
C LYS A 64 11.73 -12.87 10.69
N ARG A 65 10.47 -12.99 11.12
CA ARG A 65 9.89 -14.27 11.57
C ARG A 65 9.70 -15.27 10.42
N PHE A 66 9.56 -14.79 9.18
CA PHE A 66 9.35 -15.65 7.99
C PHE A 66 10.59 -15.79 7.11
N ASP A 67 11.60 -14.95 7.29
CA ASP A 67 12.84 -14.96 6.49
C ASP A 67 13.66 -16.27 6.62
N GLY A 68 13.36 -17.11 7.62
CA GLY A 68 13.94 -18.44 7.81
C GLY A 68 13.00 -19.62 7.53
N VAL A 69 11.78 -19.39 7.02
CA VAL A 69 10.77 -20.44 6.79
C VAL A 69 10.88 -21.04 5.37
N LEU A 70 11.63 -20.39 4.48
CA LEU A 70 11.93 -20.88 3.12
C LEU A 70 13.39 -21.35 2.96
N ALA A 71 14.07 -21.65 4.06
CA ALA A 71 15.37 -22.33 4.07
C ALA A 71 15.20 -23.84 4.20
#